data_AF-A0A7S3QYM5-F1
#
_entry.id   AF-A0A7S3QYM5-F1
#
_cell.length_a   1.000
_cell.length_b   1.000
_cell.length_c   1.000
_cell.angle_alpha   90.00
_cell.angle_beta   90.00
_cell.angle_gamma   90.00
#
_symmetry.space_group_name_H-M   'P 1'
#
loop_
_entity.id
_entity.type
_entity.pdbx_description
1 polymer ?
#
loop_
_entity_poly.entity_id
_entity_poly.type
_entity_poly.pdbx_seq_one_letter_code
_entity_poly.pdbx_strand_id
1 'polypeptide(L)'
;MAKVELSDAEVKEFREIFDFMDRDKGGTLGIQEIKQLTDMLGMRISPDELDNIMKQIDADNSGQVDFDEFLQVMARPQQLPYTRKDVLRAFAMFAKNGEPEGYINPEKLEEALIAHCSDKHSPEEIVRLVSCLELAPNGLIEYKSKVNLFVGK
;
A
#
# COMPACT_ATOMS: atom_id res chain seq x y z
N MET A 1 22.80 2.11 1.89
CA MET A 1 21.73 1.13 1.61
C MET A 1 21.10 0.79 2.94
N ALA A 2 19.80 1.04 3.12
CA ALA A 2 19.13 0.77 4.39
C ALA A 2 19.10 -0.74 4.59
N LYS A 3 19.81 -1.22 5.61
CA LYS A 3 19.75 -2.61 6.04
C LYS A 3 18.36 -2.79 6.64
N VAL A 4 17.49 -3.55 5.99
CA VAL A 4 16.18 -3.80 6.59
C VAL A 4 16.40 -4.75 7.76
N GLU A 5 16.26 -4.25 8.98
CA GLU A 5 16.26 -5.07 10.18
C GLU A 5 14.84 -5.60 10.39
N LEU A 6 14.54 -6.72 9.74
CA LEU A 6 13.36 -7.52 10.07
C LEU A 6 13.57 -8.19 11.44
N SER A 7 12.53 -8.25 12.24
CA SER A 7 12.54 -9.05 13.47
C SER A 7 12.53 -10.55 13.15
N ASP A 8 13.06 -11.38 14.05
CA ASP A 8 13.06 -12.85 13.88
C ASP A 8 11.65 -13.42 13.67
N ALA A 9 10.62 -12.76 14.21
CA ALA A 9 9.23 -13.13 14.01
C ALA A 9 8.76 -12.86 12.56
N GLU A 10 9.07 -11.68 12.01
CA GLU A 10 8.73 -11.33 10.63
C GLU A 10 9.49 -12.21 9.64
N VAL A 11 10.78 -12.46 9.86
CA VAL A 11 11.57 -13.38 9.04
C VAL A 11 10.95 -14.77 9.02
N LYS A 12 10.44 -15.24 10.16
CA LYS A 12 9.78 -16.55 10.25
C LYS A 12 8.46 -16.58 9.49
N GLU A 13 7.62 -15.54 9.61
CA GLU A 13 6.38 -15.45 8.83
C GLU A 13 6.66 -15.42 7.33
N PHE A 14 7.66 -14.64 6.89
CA PHE A 14 8.07 -14.61 5.50
C PHE A 14 8.64 -15.94 5.00
N ARG A 15 9.35 -16.68 5.86
CA ARG A 15 9.82 -18.05 5.56
C ARG A 15 8.65 -19.02 5.36
N GLU A 16 7.63 -18.96 6.21
CA GLU A 16 6.44 -19.79 6.08
C GLU A 16 5.65 -19.47 4.80
N ILE A 17 5.54 -18.18 4.45
CA ILE A 17 4.93 -17.74 3.18
C ILE A 17 5.77 -18.22 1.99
N PHE A 18 7.09 -18.07 2.06
CA PHE A 18 7.99 -18.52 0.99
C PHE A 18 7.88 -20.03 0.75
N ASP A 19 7.96 -20.84 1.81
CA ASP A 19 7.83 -22.30 1.71
C ASP A 19 6.43 -22.74 1.26
N PHE A 20 5.41 -21.95 1.52
CA PHE A 20 4.07 -22.20 1.02
C PHE A 20 3.94 -21.90 -0.49
N MET A 21 4.69 -20.91 -0.99
CA MET A 21 4.69 -20.50 -2.39
C MET A 21 5.61 -21.36 -3.26
N ASP A 22 6.75 -21.79 -2.72
CA ASP A 22 7.75 -22.68 -3.33
C ASP A 22 7.19 -24.11 -3.45
N ARG A 23 6.34 -24.33 -4.45
CA ARG A 23 5.59 -25.59 -4.60
C ARG A 23 6.45 -26.73 -5.09
N ASP A 24 7.45 -26.42 -5.91
CA ASP A 24 8.40 -27.41 -6.39
C ASP A 24 9.53 -27.67 -5.38
N LYS A 25 9.60 -26.88 -4.31
CA LYS A 25 10.63 -26.94 -3.26
C LYS A 25 12.02 -26.74 -3.85
N GLY A 26 12.11 -25.93 -4.88
CA GLY A 26 13.35 -25.55 -5.54
C GLY A 26 14.21 -24.62 -4.69
N GLY A 27 13.63 -24.00 -3.65
CA GLY A 27 14.29 -22.98 -2.85
C GLY A 27 14.30 -21.60 -3.50
N THR A 28 13.57 -21.44 -4.61
CA THR A 28 13.50 -20.21 -5.40
C THR A 28 12.08 -20.03 -5.94
N LEU A 29 11.60 -18.78 -6.00
CA LEU A 29 10.27 -18.45 -6.51
C LEU A 29 10.36 -17.92 -7.95
N GLY A 30 9.59 -18.54 -8.84
CA GLY A 30 9.38 -18.03 -10.20
C GLY A 30 8.33 -16.92 -10.26
N ILE A 31 8.30 -16.22 -11.40
CA ILE A 31 7.29 -15.18 -11.70
C ILE A 31 5.85 -15.68 -11.48
N GLN A 32 5.58 -16.94 -11.81
CA GLN A 32 4.23 -17.53 -11.65
C GLN A 32 3.82 -17.69 -10.18
N GLU A 33 4.78 -17.96 -9.30
CA GLU A 33 4.52 -18.16 -7.86
C GLU A 33 4.34 -16.82 -7.16
N ILE A 34 5.15 -15.81 -7.52
CA ILE A 34 4.96 -14.43 -7.07
C ILE A 34 3.60 -13.90 -7.52
N LYS A 35 3.17 -14.19 -8.76
CA LYS A 35 1.84 -13.82 -9.23
C LYS A 35 0.72 -14.43 -8.38
N GLN A 36 0.84 -15.71 -8.05
CA GLN A 36 -0.14 -16.39 -7.20
C GLN A 36 -0.18 -15.78 -5.80
N LEU A 37 0.98 -15.42 -5.24
CA LEU A 37 1.07 -14.71 -3.97
C LEU A 37 0.34 -13.36 -4.03
N THR A 38 0.56 -12.57 -5.07
CA THR A 38 -0.09 -11.25 -5.22
C THR A 38 -1.60 -11.40 -5.39
N ASP A 39 -2.05 -12.40 -6.14
CA ASP A 39 -3.48 -12.72 -6.29
C ASP A 39 -4.11 -13.19 -4.96
N MET A 40 -3.40 -14.03 -4.17
CA MET A 40 -3.87 -14.48 -2.85
C MET A 40 -3.96 -13.34 -1.83
N LEU A 41 -3.05 -12.37 -1.91
CA LEU A 41 -3.07 -11.16 -1.08
C LEU A 41 -4.11 -10.13 -1.57
N GLY A 42 -4.86 -10.41 -2.63
CA GLY A 42 -5.84 -9.50 -3.21
C GLY A 42 -5.22 -8.29 -3.91
N MET A 43 -3.92 -8.33 -4.18
CA MET A 43 -3.19 -7.29 -4.89
C MET A 43 -3.28 -7.52 -6.39
N ARG A 44 -3.99 -6.63 -7.08
CA ARG A 44 -4.07 -6.62 -8.54
C ARG A 44 -2.81 -5.98 -9.11
N ILE A 45 -1.80 -6.80 -9.39
CA ILE A 45 -0.58 -6.36 -10.07
C ILE A 45 -0.68 -6.69 -11.56
N SER A 46 -0.38 -5.73 -12.43
CA SER A 46 -0.35 -5.98 -13.88
C SER A 46 0.85 -6.84 -14.28
N PRO A 47 0.80 -7.57 -15.42
CA PRO A 47 1.92 -8.39 -15.88
C PRO A 47 3.22 -7.58 -16.07
N ASP A 48 3.11 -6.35 -16.57
CA ASP A 48 4.23 -5.43 -16.75
C ASP A 48 4.82 -4.95 -15.42
N GLU A 49 3.98 -4.68 -14.42
CA GLU A 49 4.44 -4.36 -13.07
C GLU A 49 5.12 -5.55 -12.41
N LEU A 50 4.58 -6.76 -12.57
CA LEU A 50 5.19 -7.98 -12.05
C LEU A 50 6.56 -8.24 -12.68
N ASP A 51 6.71 -8.05 -13.99
CA ASP A 51 7.99 -8.18 -14.69
C ASP A 51 9.00 -7.13 -14.21
N ASN A 52 8.56 -5.89 -14.01
CA ASN A 52 9.39 -4.82 -13.48
C ASN A 52 9.78 -5.06 -12.01
N ILE A 53 8.86 -5.61 -11.21
CA ILE A 53 9.12 -6.06 -9.84
C ILE A 53 10.17 -7.16 -9.90
N MET A 54 9.97 -8.23 -10.68
CA MET A 54 10.93 -9.31 -10.83
C MET A 54 12.33 -8.79 -11.18
N LYS A 55 12.45 -7.94 -12.20
CA LYS A 55 13.74 -7.35 -12.63
C LYS A 55 14.43 -6.48 -11.58
N GLN A 56 13.67 -5.92 -10.63
CA GLN A 56 14.24 -5.14 -9.53
C GLN A 56 14.73 -6.01 -8.36
N ILE A 57 14.25 -7.25 -8.30
CA ILE A 57 14.45 -8.18 -7.19
C ILE A 57 15.54 -9.18 -7.53
N ASP A 58 15.42 -9.75 -8.73
CA ASP A 58 16.33 -10.69 -9.37
C ASP A 58 17.66 -9.98 -9.68
N ALA A 59 18.47 -9.82 -8.64
CA ALA A 59 19.70 -9.05 -8.69
C ALA A 59 20.78 -9.82 -9.47
N ASP A 60 20.70 -11.14 -9.46
CA ASP A 60 21.58 -12.04 -10.18
C ASP A 60 21.10 -12.35 -11.61
N ASN A 61 19.90 -11.90 -11.99
CA ASN A 61 19.25 -12.15 -13.29
C ASN A 61 19.10 -13.65 -13.60
N SER A 62 18.90 -14.46 -12.56
CA SER A 62 18.66 -15.90 -12.68
C SER A 62 17.27 -16.22 -13.24
N GLY A 63 16.34 -15.25 -13.23
CA GLY A 63 14.93 -15.43 -13.58
C GLY A 63 14.12 -16.09 -12.46
N GLN A 64 14.70 -16.24 -11.27
CA GLN A 64 14.08 -16.81 -10.08
C GLN A 64 14.47 -15.95 -8.87
N VAL A 65 13.62 -15.90 -7.84
CA VAL A 65 13.87 -15.11 -6.63
C VAL A 65 14.21 -16.04 -5.48
N ASP A 66 15.40 -15.92 -4.92
CA ASP A 66 15.77 -16.67 -3.72
C ASP A 66 15.14 -16.08 -2.44
N PHE A 67 15.31 -16.76 -1.30
CA PHE A 67 14.72 -16.30 -0.05
C PHE A 67 15.29 -14.95 0.43
N ASP A 68 16.58 -14.68 0.22
CA ASP A 68 17.21 -13.44 0.63
C ASP A 68 16.77 -12.27 -0.24
N GLU A 69 16.60 -12.49 -1.54
CA GLU A 69 16.01 -11.55 -2.49
C GLU A 69 14.53 -11.28 -2.18
N PHE A 70 13.75 -12.33 -1.88
CA PHE A 70 12.36 -12.21 -1.44
C PHE A 70 12.24 -11.39 -0.15
N LEU A 71 13.12 -11.62 0.83
CA LEU A 71 13.16 -10.83 2.05
C LEU A 71 13.48 -9.37 1.72
N GLN A 72 14.44 -9.06 0.85
CA GLN A 72 14.72 -7.65 0.49
C GLN A 72 13.51 -6.89 -0.07
N VAL A 73 12.52 -7.62 -0.58
CA VAL A 73 11.31 -7.08 -1.20
C VAL A 73 10.17 -6.98 -0.24
N MET A 74 9.94 -8.04 0.52
CA MET A 74 8.89 -8.07 1.54
C MET A 74 9.27 -7.19 2.73
N ALA A 75 10.57 -7.06 3.01
CA ALA A 75 11.13 -6.17 4.00
C ALA A 75 11.18 -4.72 3.52
N ARG A 76 11.18 -4.48 2.20
CA ARG A 76 10.76 -3.15 1.74
C ARG A 76 9.28 -3.06 2.09
N PRO A 77 8.88 -2.21 3.06
CA PRO A 77 7.47 -1.99 3.27
C PRO A 77 6.92 -1.64 1.91
N GLN A 78 5.96 -2.43 1.43
CA GLN A 78 5.25 -2.12 0.21
C GLN A 78 4.97 -0.64 0.29
N GLN A 79 5.57 0.10 -0.63
CA GLN A 79 5.19 1.49 -0.77
C GLN A 79 3.72 1.34 -1.15
N LEU A 80 2.83 1.57 -0.18
CA LEU A 80 1.52 2.08 -0.49
C LEU A 80 1.77 3.08 -1.63
N PRO A 81 1.05 3.00 -2.75
CA PRO A 81 1.37 3.78 -3.95
C PRO A 81 1.45 5.30 -3.69
N TYR A 82 1.08 5.73 -2.48
CA TYR A 82 1.11 7.07 -1.97
C TYR A 82 1.87 7.09 -0.64
N THR A 83 2.92 7.90 -0.56
CA THR A 83 3.55 8.21 0.72
C THR A 83 2.62 9.11 1.56
N ARG A 84 2.88 9.24 2.86
CA ARG A 84 2.22 10.26 3.71
C ARG A 84 2.24 11.64 3.05
N LYS A 85 3.33 12.01 2.36
CA LYS A 85 3.42 13.30 1.67
C LYS A 85 2.49 13.39 0.46
N ASP A 86 2.34 12.30 -0.29
CA ASP A 86 1.45 12.26 -1.46
C ASP A 86 -0.01 12.31 -1.03
N VAL A 87 -0.37 11.58 0.03
CA VAL A 87 -1.70 11.65 0.64
C VAL A 87 -1.98 13.06 1.16
N LEU A 88 -1.04 13.67 1.90
CA LEU A 88 -1.17 15.06 2.38
C LEU A 88 -1.33 16.06 1.21
N ARG A 89 -0.59 15.86 0.11
CA ARG A 89 -0.69 16.71 -1.07
C ARG A 89 -2.04 16.56 -1.75
N ALA A 90 -2.58 15.35 -1.84
CA ALA A 90 -3.92 15.10 -2.37
C ALA A 90 -4.96 15.83 -1.51
N PHE A 91 -4.97 15.62 -0.20
CA PHE A 91 -5.87 16.34 0.73
C PHE A 91 -5.72 17.88 0.60
N ALA A 92 -4.49 18.39 0.51
CA ALA A 92 -4.23 19.82 0.35
C ALA A 92 -4.67 20.37 -1.01
N MET A 93 -4.73 19.55 -2.07
CA MET A 93 -5.27 19.95 -3.37
C MET A 93 -6.78 20.21 -3.28
N PHE A 94 -7.50 19.37 -2.53
CA PHE A 94 -8.95 19.50 -2.38
C PHE A 94 -9.35 20.55 -1.33
N ALA A 95 -8.56 20.74 -0.27
CA ALA A 95 -8.80 21.73 0.78
C ALA A 95 -8.53 23.20 0.37
N LYS A 96 -8.24 23.49 -0.90
CA LYS A 96 -7.70 24.79 -1.32
C LYS A 96 -8.70 25.95 -1.34
N ASN A 97 -9.99 25.75 -1.04
CA ASN A 97 -10.98 26.82 -1.08
C ASN A 97 -11.39 27.28 0.31
N GLY A 98 -10.55 28.12 0.93
CA GLY A 98 -10.89 28.86 2.14
C GLY A 98 -10.73 28.09 3.45
N GLU A 99 -10.27 26.83 3.40
CA GLU A 99 -10.03 26.01 4.59
C GLU A 99 -8.60 26.22 5.14
N PRO A 100 -8.40 26.16 6.47
CA PRO A 100 -7.08 26.25 7.08
C PRO A 100 -6.21 25.03 6.74
N GLU A 101 -4.90 25.24 6.64
CA GLU A 101 -3.96 24.19 6.25
C GLU A 101 -3.99 23.00 7.25
N GLY A 102 -4.24 21.79 6.73
CA GLY A 102 -4.39 20.59 7.54
C GLY A 102 -5.83 20.20 7.85
N TYR A 103 -6.80 21.01 7.40
CA TYR A 103 -8.22 20.76 7.53
C TYR A 103 -8.88 20.65 6.15
N ILE A 104 -9.94 19.85 6.07
CA ILE A 104 -10.78 19.72 4.88
C ILE A 104 -12.25 19.59 5.32
N ASN A 105 -13.17 20.18 4.57
CA ASN A 105 -14.60 19.96 4.78
C ASN A 105 -14.96 18.49 4.46
N PRO A 106 -15.80 17.83 5.29
CA PRO A 106 -16.36 16.50 4.99
C PRO A 106 -16.89 16.33 3.57
N GLU A 107 -17.72 17.25 3.09
CA GLU A 107 -18.32 17.20 1.75
C GLU A 107 -17.22 17.18 0.67
N LYS A 108 -16.17 17.97 0.88
CA LYS A 108 -15.05 18.09 -0.05
C LYS A 108 -14.16 16.85 -0.07
N LEU A 109 -14.03 16.22 1.09
CA LEU A 109 -13.34 14.94 1.21
C LEU A 109 -14.13 13.82 0.54
N GLU A 110 -15.46 13.79 0.71
CA GLU A 110 -16.33 12.85 0.00
C GLU A 110 -16.20 13.01 -1.51
N GLU A 111 -16.31 14.24 -2.05
CA GLU A 111 -16.12 14.51 -3.48
C GLU A 111 -14.75 14.04 -3.99
N ALA A 112 -13.68 14.32 -3.24
CA ALA A 112 -12.32 13.92 -3.59
C ALA A 112 -12.18 12.38 -3.65
N LEU A 113 -12.71 11.68 -2.65
CA LEU A 113 -12.66 10.23 -2.57
C LEU A 113 -13.57 9.57 -3.62
N ILE A 114 -14.75 10.14 -3.91
CA ILE A 114 -15.63 9.63 -4.97
C ILE A 114 -14.98 9.82 -6.34
N ALA A 115 -14.35 10.97 -6.58
CA ALA A 115 -13.69 11.26 -7.85
C ALA A 115 -12.44 10.38 -8.11
N HIS A 116 -11.70 10.01 -7.06
CA HIS A 116 -10.39 9.35 -7.20
C HIS A 116 -10.27 7.95 -6.58
N CYS A 117 -11.27 7.47 -5.85
CA CYS A 117 -11.31 6.14 -5.24
C CYS A 117 -12.58 5.34 -5.61
N SER A 118 -13.32 5.77 -6.65
CA SER A 118 -14.52 5.08 -7.14
C SER A 118 -14.25 3.70 -7.74
N ASP A 119 -13.00 3.37 -8.04
CA ASP A 119 -12.56 2.05 -8.47
C ASP A 119 -12.43 1.05 -7.30
N LYS A 120 -12.28 1.54 -6.06
CA LYS A 120 -12.07 0.70 -4.87
C LYS A 120 -13.22 0.68 -3.87
N HIS A 121 -14.02 1.75 -3.81
CA HIS A 121 -15.13 1.89 -2.87
C HIS A 121 -16.35 2.45 -3.56
N SER A 122 -17.53 1.97 -3.17
CA SER A 122 -18.79 2.57 -3.60
C SER A 122 -18.98 3.96 -2.97
N PRO A 123 -19.70 4.88 -3.63
CA PRO A 123 -19.99 6.20 -3.06
C PRO A 123 -20.64 6.12 -1.67
N GLU A 124 -21.49 5.11 -1.45
CA GLU A 124 -22.17 4.88 -0.18
C GLU A 124 -21.19 4.51 0.95
N GLU A 125 -20.18 3.70 0.65
CA GLU A 125 -19.10 3.37 1.60
C GLU A 125 -18.24 4.59 1.92
N ILE A 126 -17.94 5.42 0.93
CA ILE A 126 -17.17 6.65 1.10
C ILE A 126 -17.91 7.64 2.01
N VAL A 127 -19.20 7.86 1.77
CA VAL A 127 -20.04 8.73 2.62
C VAL A 127 -20.09 8.20 4.06
N ARG A 128 -20.24 6.89 4.24
CA ARG A 128 -20.19 6.28 5.58
C ARG A 128 -18.83 6.46 6.24
N LEU A 129 -17.73 6.28 5.50
CA LEU A 129 -16.37 6.47 5.98
C LEU A 129 -16.14 7.90 6.45
N VAL A 130 -16.48 8.89 5.63
CA VAL A 130 -16.29 10.30 5.98
C VAL A 130 -17.19 10.70 7.14
N SER A 131 -18.42 10.22 7.17
CA SER A 131 -19.34 10.43 8.31
C SER A 131 -18.84 9.81 9.62
N CYS A 132 -18.01 8.76 9.57
CA CYS A 132 -17.38 8.18 10.75
C CYS A 132 -16.14 8.93 11.24
N LEU A 133 -15.64 9.92 10.49
CA LEU A 133 -14.49 10.71 10.92
C LEU A 133 -14.91 11.76 11.94
N GLU A 134 -14.29 11.72 13.13
CA GLU A 134 -14.41 12.81 14.10
C GLU A 134 -14.09 14.18 13.48
N LEU A 135 -14.98 15.14 13.71
CA LEU A 135 -14.82 16.53 13.32
C LEU A 135 -14.08 17.29 14.43
N ALA A 136 -13.18 18.18 14.04
CA ALA A 136 -12.57 19.12 14.95
C ALA A 136 -13.61 20.18 15.39
N PRO A 137 -13.34 20.97 16.45
CA PRO A 137 -14.28 21.98 16.97
C PRO A 137 -14.71 23.05 15.95
N ASN A 138 -13.96 23.22 14.87
CA ASN A 138 -14.27 24.10 13.74
C ASN A 138 -15.21 23.46 12.70
N GLY A 139 -15.70 22.24 12.93
CA GLY A 139 -16.55 21.48 12.01
C GLY A 139 -15.81 20.85 10.82
N LEU A 140 -14.47 20.89 10.81
CA LEU A 140 -13.64 20.37 9.73
C LEU A 140 -12.92 19.08 10.14
N ILE A 141 -12.48 18.29 9.15
CA ILE A 141 -11.70 17.08 9.38
C ILE A 141 -10.21 17.44 9.39
N GLU A 142 -9.53 17.15 10.50
CA GLU A 142 -8.08 17.29 10.58
C GLU A 142 -7.38 16.09 9.91
N TYR A 143 -7.13 16.18 8.61
CA TYR A 143 -6.53 15.09 7.84
C TYR A 143 -5.05 14.83 8.20
N LYS A 144 -4.33 15.82 8.76
CA LYS A 144 -2.92 15.66 9.18
C LYS A 144 -2.74 14.63 10.29
N SER A 145 -3.66 14.59 11.24
CA SER A 145 -3.68 13.60 12.33
C SER A 145 -4.20 12.25 11.86
N LYS A 146 -5.13 12.28 10.90
CA LYS A 146 -5.80 11.09 10.37
C LYS A 146 -5.11 10.46 9.16
N VAL A 147 -4.05 11.07 8.62
CA VAL A 147 -3.29 10.52 7.49
C VAL A 147 -2.77 9.12 7.76
N ASN A 148 -2.49 8.78 9.03
CA ASN A 148 -2.08 7.43 9.43
C ASN A 148 -3.20 6.39 9.24
N LEU A 149 -4.47 6.79 9.26
CA LEU A 149 -5.61 5.92 8.94
C LEU A 149 -5.70 5.61 7.45
N PHE A 150 -5.27 6.56 6.60
CA PHE A 150 -5.30 6.41 5.14
C PHE A 150 -4.04 5.75 4.58
N VAL A 151 -2.93 5.81 5.32
CA VAL A 151 -1.63 5.23 4.94
C VAL A 151 -1.43 3.86 5.61
N GLY A 152 -2.50 3.13 5.92
CA GLY A 152 -2.49 1.73 6.39
C GLY A 152 -1.31 1.33 7.29
N LYS A 153 -1.49 1.40 8.61
CA LYS A 153 -0.58 0.74 9.56
C LYS A 153 -1.01 -0.71 9.78
#